data_AF-A0A6L9ZI78-F1
#
_entry.id   AF-A0A6L9ZI78-F1
#
_cell.length_a   1.000
_cell.length_b   1.000
_cell.length_c   1.000
_cell.angle_alpha   90.00
_cell.angle_beta   90.00
_cell.angle_gamma   90.00
#
_symmetry.space_group_name_H-M   'P 1'
#
loop_
_entity.id
_entity.type
_entity.pdbx_description
1 polymer ?
#
loop_
_entity_poly.entity_id
_entity_poly.type
_entity_poly.pdbx_seq_one_letter_code
_entity_poly.pdbx_strand_id
1 'polypeptide(L)'
;MSEEKKTLAEAAAEIQRLLEQLELSNPNATEVEKVAHVNRKITPTLKSRAVAALKAGTEVAIEELLDNSYINLGKAVIKSWMKPE
;
A
#
# COMPACT_ATOMS: atom_id res chain seq x y z
N MET A 1 -20.52 -0.46 -1.61
CA MET A 1 -19.16 -0.64 -1.06
C MET A 1 -19.11 -0.05 0.33
N SER A 2 -18.61 -0.79 1.32
CA SER A 2 -18.42 -0.30 2.70
C SER A 2 -17.32 0.76 2.78
N GLU A 3 -17.31 1.55 3.85
CA GLU A 3 -16.30 2.58 4.14
C GLU A 3 -14.88 1.97 4.20
N GLU A 4 -14.77 0.76 4.76
CA GLU A 4 -13.51 0.01 4.81
C GLU A 4 -13.02 -0.30 3.40
N LYS A 5 -13.86 -0.86 2.53
CA LYS A 5 -13.50 -1.18 1.14
C LYS A 5 -13.07 0.06 0.35
N LYS A 6 -13.74 1.21 0.54
CA LYS A 6 -13.33 2.48 -0.09
C LYS A 6 -11.95 2.93 0.37
N THR A 7 -11.70 2.83 1.67
CA THR A 7 -10.41 3.18 2.27
C THR A 7 -9.29 2.26 1.77
N LEU A 8 -9.55 0.96 1.63
CA LEU A 8 -8.59 0.01 1.05
C LEU A 8 -8.30 0.32 -0.42
N ALA A 9 -9.31 0.69 -1.20
CA ALA A 9 -9.14 1.07 -2.60
C ALA A 9 -8.32 2.35 -2.76
N GLU A 10 -8.57 3.36 -1.93
CA GLU A 10 -7.78 4.59 -1.88
C GLU A 10 -6.31 4.29 -1.53
N ALA A 11 -6.08 3.45 -0.52
CA ALA A 11 -4.73 3.05 -0.13
C ALA A 11 -4.02 2.25 -1.23
N ALA A 12 -4.69 1.28 -1.86
CA ALA A 12 -4.13 0.48 -2.96
C ALA A 12 -3.73 1.37 -4.14
N ALA A 13 -4.62 2.27 -4.55
CA ALA A 13 -4.38 3.19 -5.66
C ALA A 13 -3.19 4.12 -5.38
N GLU A 14 -3.08 4.66 -4.16
CA GLU A 14 -1.95 5.53 -3.81
C GLU A 14 -0.63 4.75 -3.70
N ILE A 15 -0.64 3.54 -3.12
CA ILE A 15 0.55 2.68 -3.10
C ILE A 15 1.03 2.43 -4.53
N GLN A 16 0.14 2.02 -5.41
CA GLN A 16 0.47 1.71 -6.79
C GLN A 16 1.04 2.93 -7.51
N ARG A 17 0.36 4.08 -7.42
CA ARG A 17 0.82 5.33 -8.02
C ARG A 17 2.22 5.73 -7.56
N LEU A 18 2.51 5.59 -6.27
CA LEU A 18 3.82 5.93 -5.71
C LEU A 18 4.92 4.96 -6.20
N LEU A 19 4.58 3.70 -6.38
CA LEU A 19 5.50 2.69 -6.94
C LEU A 19 5.77 2.95 -8.42
N GLU A 20 4.75 3.23 -9.22
CA GLU A 20 4.89 3.59 -10.64
C GLU A 20 5.79 4.82 -10.81
N GLN A 21 5.60 5.86 -9.99
CA GLN A 21 6.46 7.05 -10.00
C GLN A 21 7.92 6.73 -9.66
N LEU A 22 8.14 5.85 -8.69
CA LEU A 22 9.48 5.43 -8.32
C LEU A 22 10.13 4.62 -9.44
N GLU A 23 9.40 3.73 -10.11
CA GLU A 23 9.93 2.91 -11.20
C GLU A 23 10.33 3.75 -12.41
N LEU A 24 9.60 4.82 -12.72
CA LEU A 24 9.99 5.78 -13.75
C LEU A 24 11.29 6.52 -13.42
N SER A 25 11.54 6.79 -12.14
CA SER A 25 12.70 7.60 -11.69
C SER A 25 13.92 6.75 -11.31
N ASN A 26 13.68 5.53 -10.82
CA ASN A 26 14.66 4.57 -10.35
C ASN A 26 14.15 3.14 -10.58
N PRO A 27 14.26 2.61 -11.81
CA PRO A 27 13.75 1.28 -12.15
C PRO A 27 14.48 0.14 -11.42
N ASN A 28 15.70 0.39 -10.92
CA ASN A 28 16.52 -0.58 -10.20
C ASN A 28 16.34 -0.52 -8.68
N ALA A 29 15.36 0.25 -8.18
CA ALA A 29 15.08 0.32 -6.75
C ALA A 29 14.80 -1.07 -6.16
N THR A 30 15.50 -1.40 -5.07
CA THR A 30 15.26 -2.63 -4.33
C THR A 30 13.88 -2.63 -3.68
N GLU A 31 13.36 -3.80 -3.30
CA GLU A 31 12.06 -3.89 -2.61
C GLU A 31 12.03 -3.04 -1.33
N VAL A 32 13.13 -3.02 -0.57
CA VAL A 32 13.26 -2.20 0.65
C VAL A 32 13.15 -0.71 0.34
N GLU A 33 13.81 -0.24 -0.72
CA GLU A 33 13.70 1.16 -1.17
C GLU A 33 12.29 1.49 -1.65
N LYS A 34 11.63 0.58 -2.36
CA LYS A 34 10.25 0.74 -2.83
C LYS A 34 9.29 0.86 -1.64
N VAL A 35 9.40 -0.02 -0.63
CA VAL A 35 8.60 0.06 0.59
C VAL A 35 8.87 1.35 1.37
N ALA A 36 10.15 1.72 1.54
CA ALA A 36 10.54 2.94 2.23
C ALA A 36 10.04 4.21 1.52
N HIS A 37 10.02 4.22 0.18
CA HIS A 37 9.50 5.32 -0.62
C HIS A 37 8.01 5.55 -0.37
N VAL A 38 7.22 4.47 -0.43
CA VAL A 38 5.77 4.54 -0.17
C VAL A 38 5.53 5.00 1.26
N ASN A 39 6.23 4.42 2.25
CA ASN A 39 6.10 4.81 3.66
C ASN A 39 6.43 6.28 3.94
N ARG A 40 7.37 6.85 3.17
CA ARG A 40 7.74 8.27 3.30
C ARG A 40 6.70 9.21 2.71
N LYS A 41 6.05 8.81 1.61
CA LYS A 41 5.15 9.68 0.84
C LYS A 41 3.69 9.53 1.18
N ILE A 42 3.26 8.35 1.64
CA ILE A 42 1.88 8.15 2.04
C ILE A 42 1.54 9.00 3.27
N THR A 43 0.35 9.59 3.28
CA THR A 43 -0.05 10.43 4.41
C THR A 43 -0.28 9.59 5.67
N PRO A 44 0.10 10.07 6.88
CA PRO A 44 -0.14 9.34 8.13
C PRO A 44 -1.62 9.00 8.34
N THR A 45 -2.52 9.89 7.94
CA THR A 45 -3.97 9.70 8.03
C THR A 45 -4.45 8.54 7.15
N LEU A 46 -4.00 8.47 5.90
CA LEU A 46 -4.36 7.37 4.99
C LEU A 46 -3.79 6.05 5.50
N LYS A 47 -2.53 6.02 5.94
CA LYS A 47 -1.91 4.84 6.54
C LYS A 47 -2.73 4.33 7.73
N SER A 48 -3.09 5.21 8.68
CA SER A 48 -3.88 4.83 9.85
C SER A 48 -5.27 4.31 9.49
N ARG A 49 -5.96 4.96 8.55
CA ARG A 49 -7.28 4.53 8.07
C ARG A 49 -7.21 3.19 7.35
N ALA A 50 -6.20 2.99 6.51
CA ALA A 50 -5.96 1.73 5.82
C ALA A 50 -5.71 0.59 6.82
N VAL A 51 -4.87 0.81 7.84
CA VAL A 51 -4.63 -0.19 8.90
C VAL A 51 -5.91 -0.51 9.67
N ALA A 52 -6.72 0.48 10.01
CA ALA A 52 -8.01 0.25 10.68
C ALA A 52 -8.98 -0.54 9.80
N ALA A 53 -9.10 -0.18 8.52
CA ALA A 53 -9.93 -0.88 7.54
C ALA A 53 -9.46 -2.32 7.30
N LEU A 54 -8.15 -2.57 7.28
CA LEU A 54 -7.58 -3.92 7.16
C LEU A 54 -7.85 -4.77 8.39
N LYS A 55 -7.80 -4.19 9.60
CA LYS A 55 -8.14 -4.90 10.84
C LYS A 55 -9.64 -5.27 10.91
N ALA A 56 -10.50 -4.46 10.32
CA ALA A 56 -11.94 -4.72 10.22
C ALA A 56 -12.30 -5.66 9.04
N GLY A 57 -11.44 -5.70 8.02
CA GLY A 57 -11.61 -6.49 6.79
C GLY A 57 -10.64 -7.67 6.69
N THR A 58 -10.42 -8.15 5.46
CA THR A 58 -9.44 -9.18 5.13
C THR A 58 -8.33 -8.59 4.25
N GLU A 59 -7.08 -9.01 4.46
CA GLU A 59 -5.94 -8.61 3.63
C GLU A 59 -6.15 -8.95 2.14
N VAL A 60 -6.92 -9.99 1.83
CA VAL A 60 -7.25 -10.37 0.44
C VAL A 60 -7.94 -9.24 -0.33
N ALA A 61 -8.73 -8.41 0.36
CA ALA A 61 -9.51 -7.35 -0.28
C ALA A 61 -8.63 -6.25 -0.90
N ILE A 62 -7.38 -6.09 -0.47
CA ILE A 62 -6.46 -5.10 -1.06
C ILE A 62 -5.65 -5.68 -2.22
N GLU A 63 -5.45 -7.00 -2.24
CA GLU A 63 -4.76 -7.70 -3.33
C GLU A 63 -5.59 -7.63 -4.61
N GLU A 64 -6.91 -7.71 -4.50
CA GLU A 64 -7.85 -7.53 -5.62
C GLU A 64 -7.86 -6.10 -6.19
N LEU A 65 -7.30 -5.13 -5.47
CA LEU A 65 -7.31 -3.71 -5.83
C LEU A 65 -5.98 -3.24 -6.44
N LEU A 66 -4.96 -4.10 -6.44
CA LEU A 66 -3.65 -3.83 -6.98
C LEU A 66 -3.46 -4.55 -8.31
N ASP A 67 -2.74 -3.93 -9.25
CA ASP A 67 -2.30 -4.65 -10.44
C ASP A 67 -1.35 -5.80 -10.07
N ASN A 68 -1.40 -6.90 -10.83
CA ASN A 68 -0.66 -8.13 -10.57
C ASN A 68 0.84 -7.91 -10.28
N SER A 69 1.46 -6.96 -10.97
CA SER A 69 2.89 -6.62 -10.79
C SER A 69 3.20 -6.01 -9.42
N TYR A 70 2.21 -5.39 -8.77
CA TYR A 70 2.35 -4.69 -7.50
C TYR A 70 1.81 -5.46 -6.31
N ILE A 71 1.09 -6.57 -6.49
CA ILE A 71 0.48 -7.33 -5.37
C ILE A 71 1.51 -7.68 -4.30
N ASN A 72 2.65 -8.27 -4.66
CA ASN A 72 3.67 -8.68 -3.69
C ASN A 72 4.27 -7.47 -2.94
N LEU A 73 4.54 -6.38 -3.66
CA LEU A 73 5.09 -5.17 -3.07
C LEU A 73 4.08 -4.43 -2.20
N GLY A 74 2.84 -4.30 -2.66
CA GLY A 74 1.75 -3.71 -1.89
C GLY A 74 1.52 -4.46 -0.59
N LYS A 75 1.56 -5.81 -0.62
CA LYS A 75 1.55 -6.63 0.60
C LYS A 75 2.72 -6.32 1.52
N ALA A 76 3.93 -6.16 0.99
CA ALA A 76 5.10 -5.81 1.80
C ALA A 76 4.94 -4.42 2.48
N VAL A 77 4.47 -3.42 1.73
CA VAL A 77 4.14 -2.09 2.25
C VAL A 77 3.11 -2.19 3.37
N ILE A 78 1.99 -2.86 3.13
CA ILE A 78 0.89 -2.97 4.10
C ILE A 78 1.33 -3.72 5.36
N LYS A 79 2.08 -4.82 5.21
CA LYS A 79 2.66 -5.55 6.34
C LYS A 79 3.60 -4.66 7.17
N SER A 80 4.33 -3.75 6.53
CA SER A 80 5.17 -2.79 7.25
C SER A 80 4.36 -1.80 8.12
N TRP A 81 3.08 -1.57 7.80
CA TRP A 81 2.20 -0.73 8.61
C TRP A 81 1.56 -1.46 9.80
N MET A 82 1.45 -2.78 9.72
CA MET A 82 0.86 -3.60 10.77
C MET A 82 1.86 -4.04 11.84
N LYS A 83 3.14 -4.03 11.53
CA LYS A 83 4.18 -4.31 12.52
C LYS A 83 4.27 -3.14 13.50
N PRO A 84 4.31 -3.38 14.82
CA PRO A 84 4.70 -2.35 15.78
C PRO A 84 6.14 -1.91 15.45
N GLU A 85 6.39 -0.60 15.49
CA GLU A 85 7.74 -0.02 15.36
C GLU A 85 8.66 -0.45 16.50
#